data_AF-A0A347WEL0-F1
#
_entry.id   AF-A0A347WEL0-F1
#
_cell.length_a   1.000
_cell.length_b   1.000
_cell.length_c   1.000
_cell.angle_alpha   90.00
_cell.angle_beta   90.00
_cell.angle_gamma   90.00
#
_symmetry.space_group_name_H-M   'P 1'
#
loop_
_entity.id
_entity.type
_entity.pdbx_description
1 polymer ?
#
loop_
_entity_poly.entity_id
_entity_poly.type
_entity_poly.pdbx_seq_one_letter_code
_entity_poly.pdbx_strand_id
1 'polypeptide(L)' 'MNTKLHAVTDRNGRPLDFFMTAGQISDYTGAAALLDGLPPAEWMLADRGYDADWFRDADVPPGNVTI' A
#
# COMPACT_ATOMS: atom_id res chain seq x y z
N MET A 1 -20.83 12.74 0.70
CA MET A 1 -20.04 11.68 1.37
C MET A 1 -19.09 11.11 0.32
N ASN A 2 -17.78 11.04 0.59
CA ASN A 2 -16.80 10.52 -0.37
C ASN A 2 -16.16 9.24 0.21
N THR A 3 -15.60 8.39 -0.65
CA THR A 3 -14.88 7.16 -0.32
C THR A 3 -13.51 7.17 -1.00
N LYS A 4 -12.56 6.46 -0.40
CA LYS A 4 -11.24 6.20 -0.96
C LYS A 4 -11.06 4.70 -1.12
N LEU A 5 -10.47 4.30 -2.24
CA LEU A 5 -10.07 2.92 -2.51
C LEU A 5 -8.55 2.89 -2.59
N HIS A 6 -7.93 2.19 -1.65
CA HIS A 6 -6.52 1.89 -1.63
C HIS A 6 -6.32 0.53 -2.28
N ALA A 7 -5.32 0.37 -3.13
CA ALA A 7 -5.05 -0.85 -3.86
C ALA A 7 -3.56 -1.17 -3.80
N VAL A 8 -3.23 -2.45 -3.75
CA VAL A 8 -1.86 -2.93 -3.97
C VAL A 8 -1.87 -3.83 -5.19
N THR A 9 -0.83 -3.72 -6.01
CA THR A 9 -0.65 -4.49 -7.24
C THR A 9 0.72 -5.13 -7.30
N ASP A 10 0.83 -6.23 -8.04
CA ASP A 10 2.13 -6.73 -8.45
C ASP A 10 2.77 -5.80 -9.49
N ARG A 11 4.04 -6.05 -9.83
CA ARG A 11 4.77 -5.29 -10.85
C ARG A 11 4.10 -5.23 -12.24
N ASN A 12 3.16 -6.13 -12.53
CA ASN A 12 2.43 -6.21 -13.79
C ASN A 12 1.08 -5.48 -13.71
N GLY A 13 0.78 -4.82 -12.58
CA GLY A 13 -0.49 -4.15 -12.32
C GLY A 13 -1.63 -5.09 -11.94
N ARG A 14 -1.34 -6.35 -11.59
CA ARG A 14 -2.39 -7.28 -11.10
C ARG A 14 -2.71 -6.94 -9.66
N PRO A 15 -3.98 -6.68 -9.31
CA PRO A 15 -4.33 -6.35 -7.94
C PRO A 15 -4.09 -7.54 -7.00
N LEU A 16 -3.43 -7.25 -5.89
CA LEU A 16 -3.13 -8.15 -4.79
C LEU A 16 -4.12 -7.96 -3.65
N ASP A 17 -4.43 -6.71 -3.29
CA ASP A 17 -5.38 -6.40 -2.23
C ASP A 17 -6.02 -5.02 -2.40
N PHE A 18 -7.16 -4.81 -1.76
CA PHE A 18 -7.91 -3.57 -1.74
C PHE A 18 -8.43 -3.24 -0.34
N PHE A 19 -8.32 -1.98 0.04
CA PHE A 19 -8.88 -1.48 1.28
C PHE A 19 -9.68 -0.22 1.03
N MET A 20 -10.91 -0.15 1.54
CA MET A 20 -11.80 0.98 1.33
C MET A 20 -11.99 1.76 2.62
N THR A 21 -11.82 3.08 2.55
CA THR A 21 -12.01 3.99 3.68
C THR A 21 -13.00 5.10 3.34
N ALA A 22 -13.53 5.77 4.37
CA ALA A 22 -14.26 7.01 4.17
C ALA A 22 -13.28 8.09 3.66
N GLY A 23 -13.72 8.97 2.77
CA GLY A 23 -12.82 9.90 2.08
C GLY A 23 -12.14 10.96 2.96
N GLN A 24 -12.54 11.08 4.23
CA GLN A 24 -11.89 11.94 5.22
C GLN A 24 -10.75 11.22 5.97
N ILE A 25 -10.63 9.90 5.81
CA ILE A 25 -9.56 9.11 6.41
C ILE A 25 -8.26 9.39 5.67
N SER A 26 -7.16 9.46 6.43
CA SER A 26 -5.81 9.66 5.89
C SER A 26 -5.40 8.47 5.03
N ASP A 27 -4.64 8.75 3.96
CA ASP A 27 -4.14 7.69 3.09
C ASP A 27 -3.18 6.77 3.86
N TYR A 28 -2.41 7.29 4.81
CA TYR A 28 -1.58 6.51 5.73
C TYR A 28 -2.34 5.41 6.48
N THR A 29 -3.58 5.67 6.89
CA THR A 29 -4.42 4.64 7.54
C THR A 29 -4.78 3.53 6.57
N GLY A 30 -5.06 3.87 5.31
CA GLY A 30 -5.32 2.89 4.27
C GLY A 30 -4.07 2.09 3.88
N ALA A 31 -2.91 2.73 3.82
CA ALA A 31 -1.63 2.10 3.53
C ALA A 31 -1.23 1.11 4.62
N ALA A 32 -1.35 1.51 5.89
CA ALA A 32 -1.03 0.65 7.02
C ALA A 32 -1.89 -0.62 7.03
N ALA A 33 -3.17 -0.51 6.65
CA ALA A 33 -4.08 -1.65 6.59
C ALA A 33 -3.71 -2.66 5.48
N LEU A 34 -2.97 -2.23 4.46
CA LEU A 34 -2.56 -3.08 3.34
C LEU A 34 -1.23 -3.79 3.58
N LEU A 35 -0.34 -3.24 4.43
CA LEU A 35 1.03 -3.77 4.60
C LEU A 35 1.08 -5.20 5.18
N ASP A 36 0.22 -5.53 6.14
CA ASP A 36 0.27 -6.81 6.86
C ASP A 36 -0.01 -8.04 5.96
N GLY A 37 -0.66 -7.84 4.81
CA GLY A 37 -1.07 -8.90 3.89
C GLY A 37 -0.17 -9.11 2.68
N LEU A 38 0.88 -8.31 2.51
CA LEU A 38 1.63 -8.30 1.26
C LEU A 38 2.65 -9.42 1.16
N PRO A 39 2.82 -10.00 -0.05
CA PRO A 39 3.92 -10.90 -0.28
C PRO A 39 5.24 -10.12 -0.15
N PRO A 40 6.34 -10.83 0.17
CA PRO A 40 7.71 -10.34 0.02
C PRO A 40 7.94 -9.45 -1.22
N ALA A 41 8.54 -8.26 -1.04
CA ALA A 41 9.09 -7.38 -2.06
C ALA A 41 10.52 -6.84 -1.76
N GLU A 42 11.44 -6.96 -2.71
CA GLU A 42 12.77 -6.34 -2.81
C GLU A 42 12.67 -4.82 -2.94
N TRP A 43 11.67 -4.34 -3.68
CA TRP A 43 11.34 -2.92 -3.77
C TRP A 43 9.84 -2.71 -3.85
N MET A 44 9.40 -1.61 -3.24
CA MET A 44 8.02 -1.17 -3.23
C MET A 44 7.93 0.23 -3.83
N LEU A 45 7.04 0.42 -4.80
CA LEU A 45 6.67 1.74 -5.31
C LEU A 45 5.38 2.16 -4.62
N ALA A 46 5.35 3.37 -4.07
CA ALA A 46 4.16 3.95 -3.48
C ALA A 46 4.00 5.41 -3.92
N ASP A 47 2.77 5.89 -3.96
CA ASP A 47 2.49 7.32 -4.13
C ASP A 47 3.26 8.14 -3.08
N ARG A 48 3.67 9.36 -3.44
CA ARG A 48 4.26 10.35 -2.55
C ARG A 48 3.39 10.61 -1.30
N GLY A 49 2.07 10.44 -1.41
CA GLY A 49 1.16 10.50 -0.25
C GLY A 49 1.45 9.47 0.85
N TYR A 50 2.23 8.43 0.55
CA TYR A 50 2.64 7.36 1.47
C TYR A 50 4.11 7.46 1.90
N ASP A 51 4.80 8.56 1.60
CA ASP A 51 6.21 8.76 1.94
C ASP A 51 6.38 9.08 3.44
N ALA A 52 6.29 8.04 4.28
CA ALA A 52 6.56 8.10 5.70
C ALA A 52 7.60 7.08 6.11
N ASP A 53 8.46 7.42 7.08
CA ASP A 53 9.57 6.57 7.52
C ASP A 53 9.10 5.17 7.94
N TRP A 54 8.01 5.09 8.71
CA TRP A 54 7.42 3.82 9.14
C TRP A 54 6.93 2.93 7.98
N PHE A 55 6.64 3.54 6.83
CA PHE A 55 6.25 2.84 5.61
C PHE A 55 7.45 2.27 4.85
N ARG A 56 8.60 2.96 4.94
CA ARG A 56 9.87 2.54 4.33
C ARG A 56 10.57 1.46 5.16
N ASP A 57 10.38 1.51 6.47
CA ASP A 57 10.95 0.56 7.43
C ASP A 57 10.15 -0.74 7.56
N ALA A 58 8.99 -0.84 6.90
CA ALA A 58 8.23 -2.08 6.82
C ALA A 58 9.06 -3.11 6.03
N ASP A 59 9.67 -4.05 6.76
CA ASP A 59 10.55 -5.09 6.21
C ASP A 59 9.77 -6.02 5.28
N VAL A 60 10.04 -5.93 3.99
CA VAL A 60 9.44 -6.80 2.98
C VAL A 60 10.56 -7.73 2.45
N PRO A 61 10.48 -9.06 2.61
CA PRO A 61 11.50 -10.00 2.09
C PRO A 61 11.55 -9.95 0.54
N PRO A 62 12.50 -10.57 -0.19
CA PRO A 62 12.66 -10.30 -1.65
C PRO A 62 11.46 -10.68 -2.57
N GLY A 63 11.10 -9.78 -3.52
CA GLY A 63 10.01 -9.82 -4.54
C GLY A 63 9.73 -8.44 -5.21
N ASN A 64 8.62 -8.14 -5.91
CA ASN A 64 8.37 -6.76 -6.43
C ASN A 64 6.90 -6.37 -6.32
N VAL A 65 6.57 -5.25 -5.64
CA VAL A 65 5.19 -4.79 -5.37
C VAL A 65 5.02 -3.28 -5.61
N THR A 66 3.82 -2.84 -6.00
CA THR A 66 3.46 -1.42 -6.25
C THR A 66 2.13 -1.08 -5.58
N ILE A 67 2.02 0.09 -4.96
CA ILE A 67 0.84 0.62 -4.23
C ILE A 67 0.39 1.95 -4.83
#